data_AF-A0A090TEA4-F1
#
_entry.id   AF-A0A090TEA4-F1
#
_cell.length_a   1.000
_cell.length_b   1.000
_cell.length_c   1.000
_cell.angle_alpha   90.00
_cell.angle_beta   90.00
_cell.angle_gamma   90.00
#
_symmetry.space_group_name_H-M   'P 1'
#
loop_
_entity.id
_entity.type
_entity.pdbx_description
1 polymer ?
#
loop_
_entity_poly.entity_id
_entity_poly.type
_entity_poly.pdbx_seq_one_letter_code
_entity_poly.pdbx_strand_id
1 'polypeptide(L)'
;MLIYQLIGLNIPIEQLADWLIGQPNSADSYQLNEFNTVASLTKQLNQKTWQLNYTEYRSFTLEDETRTLPMPTRMQLVQDDTKLNLVVSKWTIKQ
;
A
#
# COMPACT_ATOMS: atom_id res chain seq x y z
N MET A 1 2.29 -19.21 -5.32
CA MET A 1 0.87 -19.39 -4.93
C MET A 1 0.38 -18.02 -4.48
N LEU A 2 -0.46 -17.37 -5.29
CA LEU A 2 -0.89 -15.97 -5.14
C LEU A 2 -2.19 -15.92 -4.33
N ILE A 3 -2.31 -14.96 -3.41
CA ILE A 3 -3.48 -14.70 -2.57
C ILE A 3 -4.67 -14.31 -3.47
N TYR A 4 -5.36 -15.28 -4.06
CA TYR A 4 -6.49 -15.03 -4.97
C TYR A 4 -7.84 -15.01 -4.25
N GLN A 5 -7.90 -15.45 -2.99
CA GLN A 5 -9.16 -15.61 -2.27
C GLN A 5 -8.98 -15.25 -0.80
N LEU A 6 -8.86 -13.98 -0.52
CA LEU A 6 -9.41 -13.47 0.72
C LEU A 6 -10.66 -12.67 0.31
N ILE A 7 -11.83 -13.19 0.71
CA ILE A 7 -13.08 -12.42 0.92
C ILE A 7 -13.75 -11.73 -0.28
N GLY A 8 -14.07 -12.41 -1.38
CA GLY A 8 -15.13 -11.95 -2.33
C GLY A 8 -14.99 -10.55 -2.96
N LEU A 9 -13.88 -9.86 -2.73
CA LEU A 9 -13.55 -8.55 -3.25
C LEU A 9 -12.74 -8.77 -4.52
N ASN A 10 -13.22 -8.23 -5.65
CA ASN A 10 -12.48 -8.19 -6.90
C ASN A 10 -11.43 -7.07 -6.82
N ILE A 11 -10.43 -7.28 -5.95
CA ILE A 11 -9.35 -6.34 -5.70
C ILE A 11 -8.41 -6.39 -6.92
N PRO A 12 -7.95 -5.24 -7.44
CA PRO A 12 -6.87 -5.21 -8.42
C PRO A 12 -5.55 -5.70 -7.81
N ILE A 13 -5.32 -7.01 -7.81
CA ILE A 13 -4.13 -7.62 -7.18
C ILE A 13 -2.84 -7.07 -7.78
N GLU A 14 -2.82 -6.88 -9.10
CA GLU A 14 -1.65 -6.36 -9.81
C GLU A 14 -1.27 -4.95 -9.35
N GLN A 15 -2.24 -4.06 -9.20
CA GLN A 15 -1.98 -2.69 -8.73
C GLN A 15 -1.75 -2.63 -7.21
N LEU A 16 -2.43 -3.50 -6.44
CA LEU A 16 -2.29 -3.54 -5.00
C LEU A 16 -0.85 -3.88 -4.57
N ALA A 17 -0.14 -4.73 -5.32
CA ALA A 17 1.24 -5.10 -5.00
C ALA A 17 2.16 -3.86 -4.88
N ASP A 18 2.08 -2.95 -5.86
CA ASP A 18 2.85 -1.69 -5.85
C ASP A 18 2.39 -0.78 -4.71
N TRP A 19 1.09 -0.71 -4.47
CA TRP A 19 0.53 0.12 -3.41
C TRP A 19 0.95 -0.37 -2.01
N LEU A 20 1.05 -1.69 -1.79
CA LEU A 20 1.50 -2.24 -0.50
C LEU A 20 2.92 -1.80 -0.12
N ILE A 21 3.76 -1.48 -1.10
CA ILE A 21 5.12 -0.97 -0.91
C ILE A 21 5.21 0.56 -1.01
N GLY A 22 4.09 1.27 -1.06
CA GLY A 22 4.06 2.73 -1.09
C GLY A 22 4.34 3.34 -2.45
N GLN A 23 4.25 2.56 -3.54
CA GLN A 23 4.39 3.08 -4.90
C GLN A 23 3.01 3.40 -5.47
N PRO A 24 2.72 4.65 -5.89
CA PRO A 24 1.40 5.03 -6.39
C PRO A 24 1.20 4.68 -7.88
N ASN A 25 1.89 3.65 -8.38
CA ASN A 25 1.83 3.25 -9.78
C ASN A 25 0.38 2.96 -10.18
N SER A 26 0.01 3.46 -11.36
CA SER A 26 -1.33 3.30 -11.94
C SER A 26 -2.49 3.86 -11.11
N ALA A 27 -2.24 4.57 -10.00
CA ALA A 27 -3.26 5.33 -9.29
C ALA A 27 -3.72 6.52 -10.13
N ASP A 28 -5.00 6.89 -10.02
CA ASP A 28 -5.53 8.06 -10.75
C ASP A 28 -5.13 9.36 -10.03
N SER A 29 -4.97 9.29 -8.70
CA SER A 29 -4.45 10.39 -7.89
C SER A 29 -3.77 9.85 -6.63
N TYR A 30 -2.83 10.63 -6.11
CA TYR A 30 -2.16 10.35 -4.84
C TYR A 30 -1.78 11.66 -4.15
N GLN A 31 -1.58 11.58 -2.84
CA GLN A 31 -1.05 12.68 -2.03
C GLN A 31 0.19 12.22 -1.30
N LEU A 32 1.16 13.12 -1.15
CA LEU A 32 2.36 12.88 -0.33
C LEU A 32 2.17 13.47 1.06
N ASN A 33 2.79 12.85 2.06
CA ASN A 33 2.95 13.46 3.38
C ASN A 33 4.22 14.32 3.45
N GLU A 34 4.45 14.93 4.62
CA GLU A 34 5.63 15.76 4.90
C GLU A 34 6.98 15.04 4.75
N PHE A 35 6.99 13.70 4.78
CA PHE A 35 8.18 12.87 4.60
C PHE A 35 8.39 12.45 3.14
N ASN A 36 7.65 13.03 2.19
CA ASN A 36 7.66 12.66 0.76
C ASN A 36 7.34 11.18 0.50
N THR A 37 6.53 10.57 1.38
CA THR A 37 5.97 9.22 1.16
C THR A 37 4.48 9.34 0.86
N VAL A 38 3.90 8.32 0.21
CA VAL A 38 2.48 8.37 -0.16
C VAL A 38 1.60 8.36 1.09
N ALA A 39 0.80 9.40 1.27
CA ALA A 39 -0.18 9.49 2.36
C ALA A 39 -1.48 8.77 1.98
N SER A 40 -1.91 8.96 0.74
CA SER A 40 -3.13 8.36 0.21
C SER A 40 -3.04 8.19 -1.30
N LEU A 41 -3.80 7.24 -1.82
CA LEU A 41 -4.04 7.09 -3.25
C LEU A 41 -5.49 6.69 -3.52
N THR A 42 -5.95 7.04 -4.71
CA THR A 42 -7.28 6.72 -5.20
C THR A 42 -7.20 6.11 -6.59
N LYS A 43 -8.02 5.08 -6.82
CA LYS A 43 -8.18 4.44 -8.12
C LYS A 43 -9.64 4.15 -8.42
N GLN A 44 -10.12 4.54 -9.59
CA GLN A 44 -11.38 4.04 -10.13
C GLN A 44 -11.12 2.78 -10.96
N LEU A 45 -11.82 1.70 -10.62
CA LEU A 45 -11.76 0.45 -11.36
C LEU A 45 -13.11 -0.27 -11.28
N ASN A 46 -13.63 -0.73 -12.42
CA ASN A 46 -14.90 -1.45 -12.50
C ASN A 46 -16.05 -0.71 -11.80
N GLN A 47 -16.14 0.62 -12.02
CA GLN A 47 -17.13 1.51 -11.40
C GLN A 47 -17.04 1.62 -9.86
N LYS A 48 -15.95 1.12 -9.27
CA LYS A 48 -15.67 1.22 -7.84
C LYS A 48 -14.52 2.16 -7.58
N THR A 49 -14.66 2.95 -6.51
CA THR A 49 -13.57 3.79 -6.02
C THR A 49 -12.83 3.05 -4.92
N TRP A 50 -11.53 2.86 -5.14
CA TRP A 50 -10.60 2.31 -4.17
C TRP A 50 -9.81 3.45 -3.58
N GLN A 51 -9.82 3.55 -2.25
CA GLN A 51 -8.99 4.50 -1.53
C GLN A 51 -8.07 3.75 -0.58
N LEU A 52 -6.76 3.95 -0.72
CA LEU A 52 -5.77 3.41 0.21
C LEU A 52 -5.17 4.57 1.00
N ASN A 53 -5.30 4.50 2.32
CA ASN A 53 -4.69 5.45 3.24
C ASN A 53 -3.54 4.77 3.98
N TYR A 54 -2.36 5.39 3.97
CA TYR A 54 -1.19 4.90 4.69
C TYR A 54 -1.18 5.55 6.07
N THR A 55 -1.41 4.76 7.11
CA THR A 55 -1.59 5.27 8.47
C THR A 55 -0.33 5.18 9.31
N GLU A 56 0.64 4.34 8.91
CA GLU A 56 1.92 4.23 9.60
C GLU A 56 3.03 3.86 8.62
N TYR A 57 4.14 4.59 8.66
CA TYR A 57 5.42 4.24 8.04
C TYR A 57 6.46 3.98 9.12
N ARG A 58 7.39 3.06 8.87
CA ARG A 58 8.57 2.85 9.71
C ARG A 58 9.82 2.78 8.84
N SER A 59 10.93 3.24 9.40
CA SER A 59 12.23 3.13 8.74
C SER A 59 12.81 1.74 8.95
N PHE A 60 13.25 1.11 7.86
CA PHE A 60 13.96 -0.16 7.88
C PHE A 60 15.36 0.03 7.33
N THR A 61 16.35 -0.45 8.06
CA THR A 61 17.75 -0.46 7.63
C THR A 61 17.93 -1.47 6.51
N LEU A 62 18.59 -1.05 5.44
CA LEU A 62 18.96 -1.92 4.32
C LEU A 62 20.15 -2.81 4.70
N GLU A 63 20.39 -3.86 3.92
CA GLU A 63 21.50 -4.80 4.16
C GLU A 63 22.89 -4.14 4.12
N ASP A 64 23.03 -2.98 3.48
CA ASP A 64 24.26 -2.19 3.47
C ASP A 64 24.54 -1.42 4.77
N GLU A 65 23.63 -1.49 5.75
CA GLU A 65 23.66 -0.84 7.07
C GLU A 65 23.81 0.69 7.08
N THR A 66 23.88 1.33 5.91
CA THR A 66 24.13 2.77 5.78
C THR A 66 22.87 3.54 5.43
N ARG A 67 21.88 2.88 4.81
CA ARG A 67 20.65 3.51 4.34
C ARG A 67 19.44 2.94 5.05
N THR A 68 18.46 3.82 5.29
CA THR A 68 17.14 3.46 5.78
C THR A 68 16.08 3.82 4.76
N LEU A 69 15.09 2.95 4.58
CA LEU A 69 13.95 3.20 3.70
C LEU A 69 12.65 3.25 4.52
N PRO A 70 11.81 4.28 4.35
CA PRO A 70 10.49 4.30 4.96
C PRO A 70 9.58 3.31 4.24
N MET A 71 9.04 2.34 4.98
CA MET A 71 8.11 1.35 4.45
C MET A 71 6.77 1.42 5.18
N PRO A 72 5.64 1.25 4.46
CA PRO A 72 4.31 1.17 5.07
C PRO A 72 4.22 0.03 6.06
N THR A 73 3.70 0.26 7.27
CA THR A 73 3.44 -0.81 8.25
C THR A 73 1.97 -0.91 8.63
N ARG A 74 1.19 0.15 8.41
CA ARG A 74 -0.26 0.11 8.49
C ARG A 74 -0.89 0.87 7.34
N MET A 75 -1.89 0.24 6.75
CA MET A 75 -2.66 0.81 5.66
C MET A 75 -4.14 0.46 5.84
N GLN A 76 -4.99 1.28 5.23
CA GLN A 76 -6.42 1.08 5.23
C GLN A 76 -6.95 1.21 3.81
N LEU A 77 -7.40 0.09 3.26
CA LEU A 77 -8.07 0.05 1.96
C LEU A 77 -9.58 0.16 2.19
N VAL A 78 -10.19 1.13 1.54
CA VAL A 78 -11.63 1.40 1.59
C VAL A 78 -12.21 1.27 0.20
N GLN A 79 -13.34 0.58 0.10
CA GLN A 79 -14.13 0.38 -1.11
C GLN A 79 -15.60 0.38 -0.72
N ASP A 80 -16.32 1.47 -1.03
CA ASP A 80 -17.68 1.74 -0.54
C ASP A 80 -17.78 1.49 0.98
N ASP A 81 -18.64 0.56 1.40
CA ASP A 81 -18.85 0.19 2.81
C ASP A 81 -17.83 -0.83 3.35
N THR A 82 -16.94 -1.32 2.49
CA THR A 82 -15.93 -2.32 2.88
C THR A 82 -14.62 -1.65 3.25
N LYS A 83 -14.10 -2.04 4.42
CA LYS A 83 -12.83 -1.56 4.94
C LYS A 83 -11.93 -2.72 5.32
N LEU A 84 -10.72 -2.72 4.77
CA LEU A 84 -9.66 -3.66 5.07
C LEU A 84 -8.50 -2.93 5.72
N ASN A 85 -8.16 -3.32 6.95
CA ASN A 85 -6.94 -2.87 7.61
C ASN A 85 -5.81 -3.84 7.33
N LEU A 86 -4.70 -3.34 6.81
CA LEU A 86 -3.52 -4.10 6.46
C LEU A 86 -2.43 -3.73 7.47
N VAL A 87 -1.79 -4.74 8.05
CA VAL A 87 -0.69 -4.57 9.01
C VAL A 87 0.49 -5.42 8.56
N VAL A 88 1.63 -4.76 8.33
CA VAL A 88 2.88 -5.43 7.97
C VAL A 88 3.77 -5.46 9.19
N SER A 89 4.01 -6.65 9.73
CA SER A 89 4.84 -6.86 10.93
C SER A 89 6.34 -6.78 10.61
N LYS A 90 6.74 -7.14 9.40
CA LYS A 90 8.15 -7.17 8.97
C LYS A 90 8.26 -6.96 7.47
N TRP A 91 9.20 -6.09 7.08
CA TRP A 91 9.72 -6.04 5.72
C TRP A 91 11.04 -6.80 5.64
N THR A 92 11.24 -7.53 4.55
CA THR A 92 12.53 -8.14 4.20
C THR A 92 12.90 -7.58 2.83
N ILE A 93 13.88 -6.69 2.78
CA ILE A 93 14.27 -5.95 1.58
C ILE A 93 15.54 -6.59 1.06
N LYS A 94 15.43 -7.31 -0.06
CA LYS A 94 16.56 -7.92 -0.76
C LYS A 94 16.90 -7.05 -1.97
N GLN A 95 18.20 -6.83 -2.21
CA GLN A 95 18.66 -6.24 -3.48
C GLN A 95 18.61 -7.26 -4.62
#